data_AF-A0A8K1FVN0-F1
#
_entry.id   AF-A0A8K1FVN0-F1
#
_cell.length_a   1.000
_cell.length_b   1.000
_cell.length_c   1.000
_cell.angle_alpha   90.00
_cell.angle_beta   90.00
_cell.angle_gamma   90.00
#
_symmetry.space_group_name_H-M   'P 1'
#
loop_
_entity.id
_entity.type
_entity.pdbx_description
1 polymer ?
#
loop_
_entity_poly.entity_id
_entity_poly.type
_entity_poly.pdbx_seq_one_letter_code
_entity_poly.pdbx_strand_id
1 'polypeptide(L)'
;VATTKKNGNASLVFSFLYKVVEVFCEYFKELEEESIRDNFVIVYELLDELMDFGFPQTTDSKILQEYITQEGNKLDTGRSRVPTTVTNAVSWRSEGLRYKKNEVFIDVIEAVNLL
;
A
#
# COMPACT_ATOMS: atom_id res chain seq x y z
N VAL A 1 14.97 0.19 7.79
CA VAL A 1 16.14 -0.71 7.60
C VAL A 1 15.62 -2.14 7.56
N ALA A 2 16.07 -2.96 6.60
CA ALA A 2 15.73 -4.39 6.53
C ALA A 2 16.98 -5.23 6.82
N THR A 3 16.85 -6.23 7.69
CA THR A 3 17.97 -7.10 8.09
C THR A 3 17.64 -8.56 7.80
N THR A 4 18.56 -9.31 7.20
CA THR A 4 18.43 -10.76 7.00
C THR A 4 19.75 -11.46 7.29
N LYS A 5 19.68 -12.67 7.88
CA LYS A 5 20.84 -13.55 8.11
C LYS A 5 21.01 -14.61 7.02
N LYS A 6 20.06 -14.67 6.07
CA LYS A 6 20.03 -15.63 4.97
C LYS A 6 20.45 -14.94 3.67
N ASN A 7 20.75 -15.73 2.64
CA ASN A 7 20.95 -15.22 1.29
C ASN A 7 19.60 -14.75 0.69
N GLY A 8 19.17 -13.55 1.07
CA GLY A 8 17.96 -12.91 0.56
C GLY A 8 18.22 -12.18 -0.75
N ASN A 9 17.19 -12.09 -1.61
CA ASN A 9 17.28 -11.31 -2.83
C ASN A 9 17.32 -9.81 -2.51
N ALA A 10 18.48 -9.17 -2.69
CA ALA A 10 18.66 -7.75 -2.39
C ALA A 10 17.73 -6.84 -3.21
N SER A 11 17.49 -7.18 -4.49
CA SER A 11 16.57 -6.41 -5.35
C SER A 11 15.15 -6.43 -4.81
N LEU A 12 14.69 -7.58 -4.30
CA LEU A 12 13.37 -7.70 -3.68
C LEU A 12 13.27 -6.82 -2.44
N VAL A 13 14.30 -6.84 -1.59
CA VAL A 13 14.34 -6.02 -0.37
C VAL A 13 14.27 -4.54 -0.70
N PHE A 14 15.07 -4.05 -1.65
CA PHE A 14 15.02 -2.64 -2.03
C PHE A 14 13.70 -2.25 -2.70
N SER A 15 13.20 -3.08 -3.62
CA SER A 15 11.90 -2.84 -4.25
C SER A 15 10.77 -2.77 -3.21
N PHE A 16 10.80 -3.65 -2.22
CA PHE A 16 9.83 -3.63 -1.12
C PHE A 16 9.97 -2.37 -0.27
N LEU A 17 11.20 -1.96 0.09
CA LEU A 17 11.41 -0.74 0.87
C LEU A 17 10.90 0.51 0.16
N TYR A 18 11.13 0.64 -1.16
CA TYR A 18 10.55 1.74 -1.94
C TYR A 18 9.03 1.67 -1.95
N LYS A 19 8.46 0.46 -2.08
CA LYS A 19 7.00 0.29 -2.07
C LYS A 19 6.37 0.62 -0.72
N VAL A 20 7.02 0.28 0.40
CA VAL A 20 6.58 0.68 1.75
C VAL A 20 6.54 2.20 1.87
N VAL A 21 7.57 2.89 1.36
CA VAL A 21 7.60 4.36 1.34
C VAL A 21 6.45 4.93 0.50
N GLU A 22 6.21 4.37 -0.69
CA GLU A 22 5.08 4.76 -1.56
C GLU A 22 3.74 4.59 -0.84
N VAL A 23 3.50 3.42 -0.22
CA VAL A 23 2.26 3.16 0.55
C VAL A 23 2.11 4.15 1.70
N PHE A 24 3.17 4.42 2.46
CA PHE A 24 3.09 5.40 3.55
C PHE A 24 2.84 6.83 3.06
N CYS A 25 3.46 7.24 1.95
CA CYS A 25 3.17 8.53 1.33
C CYS A 25 1.70 8.61 0.86
N GLU A 26 1.12 7.54 0.34
CA GLU A 26 -0.29 7.52 -0.04
C GLU A 26 -1.25 7.58 1.16
N TYR A 27 -0.88 6.99 2.30
CA TYR A 27 -1.68 7.05 3.53
C TYR A 27 -1.53 8.40 4.26
N PHE A 28 -0.32 8.92 4.38
CA PHE A 28 -0.02 10.08 5.24
C PHE A 28 0.17 11.39 4.47
N LYS A 29 0.19 11.35 3.13
CA LYS A 29 0.59 12.44 2.21
C LYS A 29 2.06 12.81 2.31
N GLU A 30 2.55 13.05 3.51
CA GLU A 30 3.94 13.34 3.83
C GLU A 30 4.47 12.33 4.86
N LEU A 31 5.63 11.74 4.57
CA LEU A 31 6.27 10.74 5.44
C LEU A 31 7.34 11.42 6.29
N GLU A 32 6.96 11.83 7.49
CA GLU A 32 7.84 12.48 8.47
C GLU A 32 7.81 11.74 9.82
N GLU A 33 8.67 12.16 10.76
CA GLU A 33 8.71 11.57 12.10
C GLU A 33 7.36 11.71 12.83
N GLU A 34 6.71 12.87 12.70
CA GLU A 34 5.39 13.13 13.28
C GLU A 34 4.33 12.22 12.67
N SER A 35 4.34 12.01 11.35
CA SER A 35 3.43 11.08 10.66
C SER A 35 3.50 9.66 11.23
N ILE A 36 4.70 9.17 11.56
CA ILE A 36 4.89 7.84 12.15
C ILE A 36 4.42 7.81 13.62
N ARG A 37 4.72 8.86 14.39
CA ARG A 37 4.38 8.92 15.82
C ARG A 37 2.87 8.98 16.02
N ASP A 38 2.19 9.77 15.23
CA ASP A 38 0.75 10.01 15.38
C ASP A 38 -0.08 8.85 14.83
N ASN A 39 0.44 8.11 13.84
CA ASN A 39 -0.25 7.01 13.17
C ASN A 39 0.34 5.62 13.50
N PHE A 40 1.01 5.46 14.64
CA PHE A 40 1.76 4.24 14.95
C PHE A 40 0.93 2.94 14.87
N VAL A 41 -0.36 2.99 15.25
CA VAL A 41 -1.27 1.84 15.16
C VAL A 41 -1.41 1.36 13.71
N ILE A 42 -1.66 2.30 12.80
CA ILE A 42 -1.84 2.03 11.36
C ILE A 42 -0.54 1.57 10.73
N VAL A 43 0.59 2.15 11.15
CA VAL A 43 1.91 1.69 10.70
C VAL A 43 2.12 0.22 11.04
N TYR A 44 1.76 -0.23 12.24
CA TYR A 44 1.87 -1.65 12.60
C TYR A 44 0.92 -2.54 11.79
N GLU A 45 -0.33 -2.14 11.62
CA GLU A 45 -1.30 -2.88 10.79
C GLU A 45 -0.83 -3.00 9.33
N LEU A 46 -0.31 -1.91 8.77
CA LEU A 46 0.25 -1.92 7.42
C LEU A 46 1.47 -2.82 7.31
N LEU A 47 2.40 -2.77 8.28
CA LEU A 47 3.59 -3.60 8.23
C LEU A 47 3.28 -5.09 8.33
N ASP A 48 2.30 -5.48 9.15
CA ASP A 48 1.82 -6.86 9.27
C ASP A 48 1.24 -7.35 7.93
N GLU A 49 0.48 -6.48 7.25
CA GLU A 49 -0.24 -6.89 6.04
C GLU A 49 0.57 -6.76 4.74
N LEU A 50 1.58 -5.87 4.73
CA LEU A 50 2.49 -5.70 3.60
C LEU A 50 3.44 -6.89 3.44
N MET A 51 3.82 -7.55 4.54
CA MET A 51 4.83 -8.61 4.53
C MET A 51 4.58 -9.65 5.61
N ASP A 52 4.40 -10.91 5.20
CA ASP A 52 4.38 -12.05 6.09
C ASP A 52 5.67 -12.88 5.93
N PHE A 53 6.35 -13.16 7.05
CA PHE A 53 7.56 -13.99 7.12
C PHE A 53 8.67 -13.64 6.11
N GLY A 54 8.79 -12.37 5.73
CA GLY A 54 9.79 -11.90 4.74
C GLY A 54 9.34 -12.00 3.28
N PHE A 55 8.10 -12.40 3.02
CA PHE A 55 7.47 -12.42 1.71
C PHE A 55 6.46 -11.28 1.60
N PRO A 56 6.71 -10.28 0.73
CA PRO A 56 5.73 -9.24 0.45
C PRO A 56 4.40 -9.85 -0.03
N GLN A 57 3.28 -9.42 0.55
CA GLN A 57 1.94 -9.89 0.20
C GLN A 57 1.20 -8.78 -0.57
N THR A 58 0.32 -8.03 0.10
CA THR A 58 -0.52 -7.00 -0.51
C THR A 58 0.16 -5.65 -0.38
N THR A 59 0.60 -5.07 -1.50
CA THR A 59 1.29 -3.76 -1.51
C THR A 59 0.51 -2.65 -2.22
N ASP A 60 -0.70 -2.96 -2.66
CA ASP A 60 -1.61 -2.01 -3.31
C ASP A 60 -2.37 -1.20 -2.24
N SER A 61 -1.86 0.00 -1.95
CA SER A 61 -2.44 0.99 -1.02
C SER A 61 -3.95 1.18 -1.16
N LYS A 62 -4.46 1.30 -2.39
CA LYS A 62 -5.90 1.49 -2.65
C LYS A 62 -6.76 0.34 -2.14
N ILE A 63 -6.24 -0.89 -2.19
CA ILE A 63 -6.93 -2.06 -1.67
C ILE A 63 -6.77 -2.15 -0.15
N LEU A 64 -5.57 -1.87 0.36
CA LEU A 64 -5.31 -1.81 1.80
C LEU A 64 -6.24 -0.79 2.48
N GLN A 65 -6.52 0.35 1.84
CA GLN A 65 -7.40 1.39 2.36
C GLN A 65 -8.86 0.96 2.49
N GLU A 66 -9.28 -0.11 1.82
CA GLU A 66 -10.66 -0.62 1.95
C GLU A 66 -10.90 -1.28 3.31
N TYR A 67 -9.86 -1.78 3.98
CA TYR A 67 -10.00 -2.55 5.22
C TYR A 67 -9.04 -2.15 6.35
N ILE A 68 -7.98 -1.38 6.06
CA ILE A 68 -7.11 -0.71 7.03
C ILE A 68 -7.39 0.80 6.94
N THR A 69 -8.31 1.29 7.77
CA THR A 69 -8.85 2.66 7.70
C THR A 69 -8.33 3.55 8.83
N GLN A 70 -8.02 4.82 8.53
CA GLN A 70 -7.61 5.81 9.52
C GLN A 70 -8.77 6.28 10.41
N GLU A 71 -9.99 6.28 9.88
CA GLU A 71 -11.17 6.60 10.67
C GLU A 71 -11.56 5.38 11.50
N GLY A 72 -11.59 5.56 12.82
CA GLY A 72 -12.08 4.56 13.75
C GLY A 72 -13.53 4.24 13.42
N ASN A 73 -13.75 3.19 12.65
CA ASN A 73 -15.10 2.71 12.35
C ASN A 73 -15.76 2.38 13.68
N LYS A 74 -16.74 3.21 14.04
CA LYS A 74 -17.68 2.94 15.13
C LYS A 74 -18.16 1.51 14.96
N LEU A 75 -17.73 0.64 15.87
CA LEU A 75 -18.22 -0.71 16.14
C LEU A 75 -19.45 -1.11 15.32
N ASP A 76 -19.27 -1.35 14.03
CA ASP A 76 -20.28 -2.00 13.22
C ASP A 76 -19.84 -3.44 13.15
N THR A 77 -20.64 -4.30 13.76
CA THR A 77 -20.41 -5.73 13.97
C THR A 77 -20.31 -6.57 12.69
N GLY A 78 -20.08 -5.94 11.54
CA GLY A 78 -19.64 -6.60 10.31
C GLY A 78 -18.13 -6.64 10.28
N ARG A 79 -17.53 -7.81 10.60
CA ARG A 79 -16.10 -8.09 10.36
C ARG A 79 -15.67 -7.43 9.07
N SER A 80 -14.67 -6.54 9.13
CA SER A 80 -13.98 -6.00 7.97
C SER A 80 -13.61 -7.19 7.08
N ARG A 81 -14.40 -7.43 6.03
CA ARG A 81 -14.22 -8.58 5.15
C ARG A 81 -13.12 -8.15 4.20
N VAL A 82 -11.98 -8.82 4.30
CA VAL A 82 -10.88 -8.66 3.35
C VAL A 82 -11.48 -8.70 1.92
N PRO A 83 -11.25 -7.67 1.10
CA PRO A 83 -11.80 -7.62 -0.25
C PRO A 83 -11.37 -8.85 -1.04
N THR A 84 -12.27 -9.41 -1.86
CA THR A 84 -11.93 -10.54 -2.75
C THR A 84 -10.81 -10.17 -3.73
N THR A 85 -10.65 -8.88 -4.03
CA THR A 85 -9.55 -8.31 -4.82
C THR A 85 -8.17 -8.71 -4.29
N VAL A 86 -8.00 -8.84 -2.97
CA VAL A 86 -6.72 -9.27 -2.36
C VAL A 86 -6.32 -10.66 -2.81
N THR A 87 -7.30 -11.54 -3.04
CA THR A 87 -7.08 -12.93 -3.48
C THR A 87 -7.28 -13.15 -4.98
N ASN A 88 -7.66 -12.12 -5.72
CA ASN A 88 -7.96 -12.22 -7.14
C ASN A 88 -6.69 -12.08 -7.99
N ALA A 89 -6.71 -12.60 -9.22
CA ALA A 89 -5.62 -12.40 -10.18
C ALA A 89 -5.47 -10.92 -10.57
N VAL A 90 -6.54 -10.13 -10.44
CA VAL A 90 -6.52 -8.67 -10.58
C VAL A 90 -6.49 -8.04 -9.19
N SER A 91 -5.31 -7.69 -8.71
CA SER A 91 -5.10 -7.17 -7.35
C SER A 91 -5.18 -5.64 -7.23
N TRP A 92 -5.10 -4.91 -8.35
CA TRP A 92 -4.94 -3.45 -8.34
C TRP A 92 -6.26 -2.67 -8.52
N ARG A 93 -7.37 -3.37 -8.75
CA ARG A 93 -8.67 -2.75 -9.07
C ARG A 93 -9.83 -3.53 -8.49
N SER A 94 -10.63 -2.85 -7.67
CA SER A 94 -11.86 -3.38 -7.11
C SER A 94 -12.99 -3.44 -8.15
N GLU A 95 -13.86 -4.44 -7.99
CA GLU A 95 -15.03 -4.62 -8.83
C GLU A 95 -16.12 -3.58 -8.53
N GLY A 96 -17.00 -3.31 -9.49
CA GLY A 96 -18.17 -2.45 -9.28
C GLY A 96 -17.92 -0.93 -9.34
N LEU A 97 -16.71 -0.47 -9.69
CA LEU A 97 -16.42 0.96 -9.90
C LEU A 97 -17.27 1.53 -11.05
N ARG A 98 -18.15 2.50 -10.73
CA ARG A 98 -19.01 3.19 -11.70
C ARG A 98 -18.84 4.70 -11.61
N TYR A 99 -18.56 5.33 -12.75
CA TYR A 99 -18.42 6.79 -12.86
C TYR A 99 -19.63 7.39 -13.60
N LYS A 100 -19.98 8.64 -13.26
CA LYS A 100 -21.03 9.40 -13.97
C LYS A 100 -20.61 9.75 -15.40
N LYS A 101 -19.34 10.09 -15.57
CA LYS A 101 -18.67 10.33 -16.85
C LYS A 101 -17.38 9.51 -16.84
N ASN A 102 -17.18 8.68 -17.85
CA ASN A 102 -15.97 7.87 -17.97
C ASN A 102 -14.94 8.69 -18.77
N GLU A 103 -13.92 9.19 -18.10
CA GLU A 103 -12.83 9.96 -18.69
C GLU A 103 -11.49 9.32 -18.32
N VAL A 104 -10.51 9.42 -19.21
CA VAL A 104 -9.13 8.95 -18.98
C VAL A 104 -8.21 10.09 -19.38
N PHE A 105 -7.29 10.43 -18.49
CA PHE A 105 -6.25 11.43 -18.72
C PHE A 105 -4.93 10.69 -18.96
N ILE A 106 -4.15 11.13 -19.94
CA ILE A 106 -2.87 10.52 -20.32
C ILE A 106 -1.83 11.64 -20.38
N ASP A 107 -0.82 11.54 -19.53
CA ASP A 107 0.31 12.46 -19.49
C ASP A 107 1.55 11.77 -20.06
N VAL A 108 2.15 12.35 -21.11
CA VAL A 108 3.40 11.88 -21.71
C VAL A 108 4.54 12.76 -21.21
N ILE A 109 5.42 12.18 -20.39
CA ILE A 109 6.55 12.89 -19.76
C ILE A 109 7.85 12.38 -20.37
N GLU A 110 8.58 13.26 -21.07
CA GLU A 110 9.89 12.95 -21.66
C GLU A 110 11.01 13.50 -20.76
N ALA A 111 12.01 12.66 -20.46
CA ALA A 111 13.20 13.05 -19.71
C ALA A 111 14.45 12.87 -20.59
N VAL A 112 15.02 13.99 -21.07
CA VAL A 112 16.21 14.00 -21.93
C VAL A 112 17.47 14.15 -21.08
N ASN A 113 18.25 13.08 -21.01
CA ASN A 113 19.58 13.12 -20.40
C ASN A 113 20.62 13.51 -21.46
N LEU A 114 21.47 14.49 -21.15
CA LEU A 114 22.58 14.92 -22.00
C LEU A 114 23.89 14.77 -21.21
N LEU A 115 24.90 14.17 -21.86
CA LEU A 115 26.21 13.80 -21.28
C LEU A 115 27.14 15.00 -21.11
#